data_AF-A0A2E2JM64-F1
#
_entry.id   AF-A0A2E2JM64-F1
#
_cell.length_a   1.000
_cell.length_b   1.000
_cell.length_c   1.000
_cell.angle_alpha   90.00
_cell.angle_beta   90.00
_cell.angle_gamma   90.00
#
_symmetry.space_group_name_H-M   'P 1'
#
loop_
_entity.id
_entity.type
_entity.pdbx_description
1 polymer ?
#
loop_
_entity_poly.entity_id
_entity_poly.type
_entity_poly.pdbx_seq_one_letter_code
_entity_poly.pdbx_strand_id
1 'polypeptide(L)' 'MMSSKFDHPTHGSYDKPEDVLKDDRLSDGEKETILSEWRSSLQQILKNDPNVPEVKATSESLDAAIEKLSAART' A
#
# COMPACT_ATOMS: atom_id res chain seq x y z
N MET A 1 -7.95 17.26 0.83
CA MET A 1 -7.97 15.86 1.30
C MET A 1 -6.64 15.27 0.86
N MET A 2 -5.74 14.98 1.79
CA MET A 2 -4.42 14.46 1.47
C MET A 2 -4.57 12.95 1.27
N SER A 3 -4.96 12.58 0.05
CA SER A 3 -5.02 11.20 -0.38
C SER A 3 -3.66 10.55 -0.20
N SER A 4 -3.62 9.44 0.54
CA SER A 4 -2.45 8.59 0.81
C SER A 4 -1.85 7.92 -0.44
N LYS A 5 -2.08 8.49 -1.63
CA LYS A 5 -1.69 7.99 -2.94
C LYS A 5 -0.21 7.62 -2.95
N PHE A 6 0.08 6.46 -3.50
CA PHE A 6 1.44 5.97 -3.67
C PHE A 6 1.84 6.03 -5.14
N ASP A 7 2.87 6.81 -5.43
CA ASP A 7 3.45 6.90 -6.76
C ASP A 7 4.63 5.93 -6.86
N HIS A 8 4.46 4.85 -7.63
CA HIS A 8 5.51 3.88 -7.92
C HIS A 8 6.19 4.20 -9.26
N PRO A 9 7.53 4.28 -9.32
CA PRO A 9 8.25 4.74 -10.52
C PRO A 9 8.03 3.83 -11.75
N THR A 10 7.80 2.54 -11.55
CA THR A 10 7.62 1.56 -12.65
C THR A 10 6.19 1.11 -12.86
N HIS A 11 5.31 1.25 -11.86
CA HIS A 11 3.97 0.66 -11.87
C HIS A 11 2.85 1.72 -11.89
N GLY A 12 3.21 3.01 -11.82
CA GLY A 12 2.27 4.11 -11.84
C GLY A 12 1.80 4.49 -10.44
N SER A 13 0.66 5.18 -10.37
CA SER A 13 0.11 5.72 -9.13
C SER A 13 -1.06 4.89 -8.64
N TYR A 14 -1.12 4.61 -7.34
CA TYR A 14 -2.22 3.91 -6.69
C TYR A 14 -2.85 4.78 -5.61
N ASP A 15 -4.16 4.98 -5.68
CA ASP A 15 -4.90 5.73 -4.67
C ASP A 15 -5.26 4.85 -3.46
N LYS A 16 -5.44 3.54 -3.67
CA LYS A 16 -5.76 2.57 -2.60
C LYS A 16 -4.92 1.29 -2.69
N PRO A 17 -4.62 0.65 -1.55
CA PRO A 17 -3.94 -0.66 -1.52
C PRO A 17 -4.69 -1.73 -2.32
N GLU A 18 -6.02 -1.64 -2.33
CA GLU A 18 -6.88 -2.52 -3.10
C GLU A 18 -6.69 -2.40 -4.61
N ASP A 19 -6.26 -1.24 -5.11
CA ASP A 19 -6.00 -1.05 -6.54
C ASP A 19 -4.78 -1.85 -6.99
N VAL A 20 -3.75 -1.96 -6.13
CA VAL A 20 -2.58 -2.82 -6.35
C VAL A 20 -3.00 -4.29 -6.40
N LEU A 21 -3.88 -4.72 -5.50
CA LEU A 21 -4.36 -6.11 -5.47
C LEU A 21 -5.19 -6.47 -6.71
N LYS A 22 -6.02 -5.54 -7.17
CA LYS A 22 -6.88 -5.71 -8.35
C LYS A 22 -6.14 -5.48 -9.67
N ASP A 23 -4.88 -5.05 -9.63
CA ASP A 23 -4.10 -4.87 -10.84
C ASP A 23 -3.65 -6.23 -11.38
N ASP A 24 -4.35 -6.70 -12.42
CA ASP A 24 -4.03 -7.95 -13.12
C ASP A 24 -2.71 -7.88 -13.91
N ARG A 25 -2.13 -6.68 -14.07
CA ARG A 25 -0.83 -6.50 -14.74
C ARG A 25 0.34 -6.85 -13.82
N LEU A 26 0.11 -6.89 -12.51
CA LEU A 26 1.13 -7.17 -11.51
C LEU A 26 1.09 -8.64 -11.10
N SER A 27 2.25 -9.26 -11.05
CA SER A 27 2.42 -10.54 -10.36
C SER A 27 2.29 -10.39 -8.85
N ASP A 28 2.01 -11.48 -8.13
CA ASP A 28 1.90 -11.44 -6.67
C ASP A 28 3.18 -10.90 -5.99
N GLY A 29 4.36 -11.17 -6.56
CA GLY A 29 5.63 -10.63 -6.06
C GLY A 29 5.75 -9.11 -6.26
N GLU A 30 5.26 -8.59 -7.38
CA GLU A 30 5.22 -7.14 -7.64
C GLU A 30 4.21 -6.45 -6.71
N LYS A 31 3.03 -7.05 -6.52
CA LYS A 31 2.02 -6.56 -5.57
C LYS A 31 2.59 -6.49 -4.16
N GLU A 32 3.27 -7.53 -3.69
CA GLU A 32 3.90 -7.58 -2.38
C GLU A 32 4.96 -6.48 -2.22
N THR A 33 5.78 -6.28 -3.26
CA THR A 33 6.82 -5.24 -3.28
C THR A 33 6.21 -3.86 -3.15
N ILE A 34 5.23 -3.51 -4.01
CA ILE A 34 4.57 -2.20 -4.02
C ILE A 34 3.88 -1.93 -2.67
N LEU A 35 3.14 -2.91 -2.14
CA LEU A 35 2.46 -2.77 -0.85
C LEU A 35 3.46 -2.58 0.30
N SER A 36 4.61 -3.27 0.26
CA SER A 36 5.66 -3.14 1.27
C SER A 36 6.39 -1.79 1.22
N GLU A 37 6.68 -1.28 0.01
CA GLU A 37 7.29 0.03 -0.16
C GLU A 37 6.34 1.16 0.24
N TRP A 38 5.05 1.02 -0.10
CA TRP A 38 4.03 1.95 0.34
C TRP A 38 3.90 1.97 1.86
N ARG A 39 3.84 0.80 2.50
CA ARG A 39 3.81 0.69 3.97
C ARG A 39 5.01 1.37 4.62
N SER A 40 6.21 1.11 4.10
CA SER A 40 7.44 1.74 4.60
C SER A 40 7.38 3.26 4.47
N SER A 41 6.83 3.78 3.37
CA SER A 41 6.64 5.22 3.16
C SER A 41 5.66 5.81 4.17
N LEU A 42 4.52 5.17 4.41
CA LEU A 42 3.55 5.61 5.42
C LEU A 42 4.12 5.55 6.84
N GLN A 43 4.90 4.53 7.17
CA GLN A 43 5.57 4.44 8.46
C GLN A 43 6.59 5.56 8.68
N GLN A 44 7.33 5.98 7.64
CA GLN A 44 8.19 7.16 7.73
C GLN A 44 7.38 8.44 7.98
N ILE A 45 6.21 8.58 7.33
CA ILE A 45 5.32 9.72 7.57
C ILE A 45 4.83 9.69 9.02
N LEU A 46 4.30 8.57 9.52
CA LEU A 46 3.83 8.43 10.91
C LEU A 46 4.93 8.66 11.95
N LYS A 47 6.18 8.34 11.60
CA LYS A 47 7.33 8.62 12.46
C LYS A 47 7.62 10.12 12.59
N ASN A 48 7.41 10.88 11.51
CA ASN A 48 7.59 12.34 11.51
C ASN A 48 6.35 13.08 12.03
N ASP A 49 5.16 12.60 11.68
CA ASP A 49 3.87 13.14 12.07
C ASP A 49 2.91 12.01 12.47
N PRO A 50 2.85 11.66 13.77
CA PRO A 50 2.04 10.55 14.26
C PRO A 50 0.53 10.85 14.31
N ASN A 51 0.12 12.09 14.07
CA ASN A 51 -1.28 12.53 14.17
C ASN A 51 -1.94 12.67 12.79
N VAL A 52 -1.57 11.81 11.83
CA VAL A 52 -2.18 11.78 10.51
C VAL A 52 -3.13 10.57 10.40
N PRO A 53 -4.43 10.73 10.75
CA PRO A 53 -5.40 9.63 10.74
C PRO A 53 -5.60 9.01 9.35
N GLU A 54 -5.49 9.81 8.27
CA GLU A 54 -5.56 9.30 6.90
C GLU A 54 -4.46 8.26 6.62
N VAL A 55 -3.22 8.54 7.06
CA VAL A 55 -2.07 7.62 6.88
C VAL A 55 -2.24 6.35 7.71
N LYS A 56 -2.75 6.46 8.94
CA LYS A 56 -3.01 5.30 9.80
C LYS A 56 -4.06 4.37 9.19
N ALA A 57 -5.17 4.93 8.71
CA ALA A 57 -6.23 4.17 8.05
C ALA A 57 -5.73 3.47 6.77
N THR A 58 -4.88 4.15 5.98
CA THR A 58 -4.25 3.52 4.81
C THR A 58 -3.24 2.45 5.20
N SER A 59 -2.46 2.62 6.26
CA SER A 59 -1.54 1.60 6.77
C SER A 59 -2.29 0.33 7.20
N GLU A 60 -3.42 0.46 7.89
CA GLU A 60 -4.26 -0.69 8.27
C GLU A 60 -4.83 -1.39 7.02
N SER A 61 -5.21 -0.61 6.00
CA SER A 61 -5.69 -1.16 4.73
C SER A 61 -4.59 -1.87 3.94
N LEU A 62 -3.34 -1.40 4.02
CA LEU A 62 -2.16 -2.05 3.43
C LEU A 62 -1.88 -3.39 4.09
N ASP A 63 -1.90 -3.45 5.41
CA ASP A 63 -1.69 -4.69 6.15
C ASP A 63 -2.74 -5.75 5.76
N ALA A 64 -4.02 -5.35 5.72
CA ALA A 64 -5.09 -6.24 5.25
C ALA A 64 -4.91 -6.66 3.78
N ALA A 65 -4.35 -5.80 2.93
CA ALA A 65 -4.08 -6.14 1.53
C ALA A 65 -2.93 -7.16 1.39
N ILE A 66 -1.86 -7.00 2.15
CA ILE A 66 -0.72 -7.94 2.20
C ILE A 66 -1.18 -9.30 2.76
N GLU A 67 -2.03 -9.31 3.79
CA GLU A 67 -2.61 -10.54 4.33
C GLU A 67 -3.46 -11.28 3.29
N LYS A 68 -4.32 -10.55 2.56
CA LYS A 68 -5.13 -11.12 1.47
C LYS A 68 -4.26 -11.69 0.35
N LEU A 69 -3.20 -10.98 -0.04
CA LEU A 69 -2.26 -11.43 -1.06
C LEU A 69 -1.56 -12.71 -0.62
N SER A 70 -1.11 -12.76 0.63
CA SER A 70 -0.48 -13.94 1.22
C SER A 70 -1.44 -15.13 1.28
N ALA A 71 -2.69 -14.90 1.67
CA ALA A 71 -3.72 -15.93 1.75
C ALA A 71 -4.16 -16.46 0.37
N ALA A 72 -4.14 -15.63 -0.67
CA ALA A 72 -4.46 -16.03 -2.04
C ALA A 72 -3.36 -16.90 -2.69
N ARG A 73 -2.16 -16.91 -2.12
CA ARG A 73 -1.01 -17.69 -2.60
C ARG A 73 -0.99 -19.14 -2.08
N THR A 74 -1.74 -19.42 -1.02
CA THR A 74 -1.95 -20.75 -0.42
C THR A 74 -3.10 -21.51 -1.05
#